data_AF-A0A8I2ZAT1-F1
#
_entry.id   AF-A0A8I2ZAT1-F1
#
_cell.length_a   1.000
_cell.length_b   1.000
_cell.length_c   1.000
_cell.angle_alpha   90.00
_cell.angle_beta   90.00
_cell.angle_gamma   90.00
#
_symmetry.space_group_name_H-M   'P 1'
#
loop_
_entity.id
_entity.type
_entity.pdbx_description
1 polymer ?
#
loop_
_entity_poly.entity_id
_entity_poly.type
_entity_poly.pdbx_seq_one_letter_code
_entity_poly.pdbx_strand_id
1 'polypeptide(L)'
;MHIPIDPGSSASPPAGAGGPNSLPVSLDHPAEEHDAPGPTKPSQPVATLPPPYTAADVPSQTTGAVAGSSDQVSPQPQDAPTKTQTTFLAQVGRWFEAHKFAASCIALFVAFAGLLVAIISVFPSFKSQYLSEEALELSRWTAFKDYIQVCSELVTRGRDLVKTVRSLDQTGPGNDGEHIERTWTLLTSVSSSHFYAAEETVLRWLLKSMKTNNDAADTLRRFPLTWRILGCTFQRIPLFSLAKSLADRKFMAILQQTLKSISKPVTPKDAVPATLSKKRKRTLEVTFDLEALKTRDGCISTGDAVLGALRILLARVDGAAHTSQNERMGAEHIKGLFSQPASDVVTYLAPILSLCEYSATSDLSCAETQENWIHTLSAIWNLRLHGQTDSLEVALYLSRSAFGLLGKLTGLAIDVDITLEGRVNTGI
;
A
#
# COMPACT_ATOMS: atom_id res chain seq x y z
N MET A 1 -38.19 -34.13 -38.96
CA MET A 1 -38.51 -34.43 -40.37
C MET A 1 -39.37 -33.29 -40.90
N HIS A 2 -39.10 -32.90 -42.15
CA HIS A 2 -39.65 -31.78 -42.93
C HIS A 2 -39.16 -30.35 -42.62
N ILE A 3 -38.43 -29.84 -43.61
CA ILE A 3 -37.99 -28.47 -43.93
C ILE A 3 -39.07 -27.84 -44.87
N PRO A 4 -38.88 -26.69 -45.56
CA PRO A 4 -38.55 -25.27 -45.25
C PRO A 4 -39.62 -24.27 -45.83
N ILE A 5 -39.29 -22.96 -45.87
CA ILE A 5 -39.44 -21.96 -46.97
C ILE A 5 -40.21 -20.66 -46.61
N ASP A 6 -39.48 -19.55 -46.77
CA ASP A 6 -39.75 -18.13 -47.13
C ASP A 6 -41.02 -17.82 -48.01
N PRO A 7 -41.26 -16.59 -48.56
CA PRO A 7 -40.91 -15.21 -48.18
C PRO A 7 -42.09 -14.19 -48.32
N GLY A 8 -41.86 -12.95 -47.86
CA GLY A 8 -42.26 -11.65 -48.45
C GLY A 8 -43.70 -11.34 -48.94
N SER A 9 -44.26 -10.19 -48.52
CA SER A 9 -44.57 -9.03 -49.40
C SER A 9 -45.56 -8.01 -48.77
N SER A 10 -45.14 -6.73 -48.81
CA SER A 10 -45.91 -5.51 -49.12
C SER A 10 -47.21 -5.16 -48.38
N ALA A 11 -47.21 -4.01 -47.68
CA ALA A 11 -48.07 -2.86 -48.00
C ALA A 11 -47.79 -1.64 -47.07
N SER A 12 -47.47 -0.49 -47.66
CA SER A 12 -47.72 0.87 -47.13
C SER A 12 -49.05 1.39 -47.74
N PRO A 13 -49.55 2.65 -47.55
CA PRO A 13 -49.21 3.83 -46.72
C PRO A 13 -50.51 4.39 -45.99
N PRO A 14 -50.78 5.69 -45.64
CA PRO A 14 -50.02 6.96 -45.82
C PRO A 14 -50.02 8.04 -44.70
N ALA A 15 -49.03 8.95 -44.85
CA ALA A 15 -48.94 10.43 -44.71
C ALA A 15 -49.67 11.29 -43.65
N GLY A 16 -48.90 12.23 -43.06
CA GLY A 16 -49.29 13.54 -42.49
C GLY A 16 -48.16 14.13 -41.62
N ALA A 17 -47.23 14.95 -42.13
CA ALA A 17 -47.26 16.40 -42.40
C ALA A 17 -47.15 17.31 -41.15
N GLY A 18 -46.11 18.16 -41.11
CA GLY A 18 -46.10 19.44 -40.38
C GLY A 18 -44.90 19.69 -39.44
N GLY A 19 -43.97 20.58 -39.84
CA GLY A 19 -42.83 21.05 -39.05
C GLY A 19 -43.09 22.35 -38.24
N PRO A 20 -42.08 23.23 -38.04
CA PRO A 20 -41.65 23.72 -36.71
C PRO A 20 -41.86 25.23 -36.45
N ASN A 21 -41.68 25.71 -35.20
CA ASN A 21 -40.94 26.93 -34.78
C ASN A 21 -41.32 27.50 -33.39
N SER A 22 -40.29 27.78 -32.58
CA SER A 22 -39.94 29.04 -31.87
C SER A 22 -40.98 29.87 -31.07
N LEU A 23 -40.73 30.00 -29.74
CA LEU A 23 -40.72 31.18 -28.80
C LEU A 23 -41.85 32.26 -28.87
N PRO A 24 -42.16 33.08 -27.81
CA PRO A 24 -41.24 33.65 -26.81
C PRO A 24 -41.79 33.98 -25.38
N VAL A 25 -40.87 34.58 -24.61
CA VAL A 25 -40.88 35.37 -23.36
C VAL A 25 -42.12 36.25 -23.08
N SER A 26 -42.49 36.41 -21.80
CA SER A 26 -43.14 37.62 -21.28
C SER A 26 -42.75 37.92 -19.81
N LEU A 27 -42.57 39.21 -19.52
CA LEU A 27 -42.12 39.87 -18.27
C LEU A 27 -43.29 40.57 -17.53
N ASP A 28 -42.97 41.15 -16.35
CA ASP A 28 -43.71 42.08 -15.44
C ASP A 28 -44.45 41.45 -14.23
N HIS A 29 -44.03 41.62 -12.94
CA HIS A 29 -44.05 42.77 -11.97
C HIS A 29 -45.47 43.20 -11.52
N PRO A 30 -45.74 43.60 -10.23
CA PRO A 30 -45.01 44.60 -9.44
C PRO A 30 -44.96 44.39 -7.89
N ALA A 31 -44.62 45.48 -7.16
CA ALA A 31 -44.04 45.63 -5.81
C ALA A 31 -45.01 46.06 -4.67
N GLU A 32 -44.51 46.01 -3.41
CA GLU A 32 -44.72 46.89 -2.21
C GLU A 32 -44.33 46.07 -0.94
N GLU A 33 -43.26 46.37 -0.18
CA GLU A 33 -43.04 47.40 0.88
C GLU A 33 -43.86 47.20 2.18
N HIS A 34 -43.20 46.83 3.29
CA HIS A 34 -43.49 47.30 4.66
C HIS A 34 -42.42 46.86 5.70
N ASP A 35 -41.89 47.88 6.38
CA ASP A 35 -41.46 48.00 7.78
C ASP A 35 -40.24 47.27 8.43
N ALA A 36 -39.50 48.11 9.17
CA ALA A 36 -38.27 47.94 9.96
C ALA A 36 -38.55 47.36 11.38
N PRO A 37 -37.68 47.45 12.44
CA PRO A 37 -36.27 47.87 12.54
C PRO A 37 -35.37 46.98 13.46
N GLY A 38 -34.07 47.32 13.54
CA GLY A 38 -33.33 47.30 14.82
C GLY A 38 -32.19 46.27 15.03
N PRO A 39 -30.94 46.72 15.27
CA PRO A 39 -29.82 45.88 15.68
C PRO A 39 -29.55 45.99 17.20
N THR A 40 -29.33 44.88 17.89
CA THR A 40 -28.70 44.86 19.22
C THR A 40 -28.07 43.50 19.50
N LYS A 41 -26.73 43.46 19.51
CA LYS A 41 -25.93 42.32 20.00
C LYS A 41 -25.23 42.76 21.28
N PRO A 42 -25.59 42.25 22.46
CA PRO A 42 -24.82 42.48 23.67
C PRO A 42 -23.76 41.39 23.89
N SER A 43 -22.53 41.87 24.04
CA SER A 43 -21.57 41.54 25.10
C SER A 43 -21.25 40.08 25.42
N GLN A 44 -20.01 39.70 25.08
CA GLN A 44 -19.28 38.59 25.67
C GLN A 44 -19.09 38.80 27.19
N PRO A 45 -19.19 37.76 28.03
CA PRO A 45 -18.64 37.79 29.36
C PRO A 45 -17.15 37.41 29.36
N VAL A 46 -16.37 38.32 29.93
CA VAL A 46 -15.02 38.17 30.47
C VAL A 46 -14.98 36.95 31.42
N ALA A 47 -14.06 36.03 31.18
CA ALA A 47 -13.72 34.97 32.14
C ALA A 47 -12.43 35.35 32.87
N THR A 48 -12.62 35.56 34.17
CA THR A 48 -11.68 36.00 35.18
C THR A 48 -10.70 34.87 35.56
N LEU A 49 -9.40 35.18 35.59
CA LEU A 49 -8.36 34.43 36.29
C LEU A 49 -8.53 34.55 37.82
N PRO A 50 -8.23 33.50 38.59
CA PRO A 50 -7.62 33.67 39.90
C PRO A 50 -6.20 33.07 39.99
N PRO A 51 -5.32 33.59 40.88
CA PRO A 51 -3.89 33.31 40.90
C PRO A 51 -3.49 32.42 42.12
N PRO A 52 -2.24 32.40 42.63
CA PRO A 52 -1.40 31.20 42.70
C PRO A 52 -1.22 30.66 44.13
N TYR A 53 -0.73 29.42 44.28
CA TYR A 53 -0.14 28.98 45.55
C TYR A 53 1.20 28.31 45.38
N THR A 54 2.02 28.58 46.39
CA THR A 54 3.46 28.66 46.45
C THR A 54 4.09 27.32 46.85
N ALA A 55 5.34 27.14 46.42
CA ALA A 55 6.26 26.11 46.88
C ALA A 55 6.52 26.18 48.39
N ALA A 56 6.76 25.01 49.00
CA ALA A 56 7.59 24.87 50.17
C ALA A 56 8.37 23.56 50.07
N ASP A 57 9.65 23.71 50.35
CA ASP A 57 10.76 22.85 50.03
C ASP A 57 11.30 22.19 51.33
N VAL A 58 12.20 21.21 51.17
CA VAL A 58 13.27 20.76 52.10
C VAL A 58 12.98 19.84 53.36
N PRO A 59 14.01 19.18 53.98
CA PRO A 59 14.23 17.72 53.89
C PRO A 59 14.63 17.05 55.25
N SER A 60 15.21 15.82 55.22
CA SER A 60 16.39 15.32 56.02
C SER A 60 16.26 13.82 56.38
N GLN A 61 17.24 12.98 55.99
CA GLN A 61 18.32 12.35 56.80
C GLN A 61 17.79 11.29 57.84
N THR A 62 18.42 10.16 58.19
CA THR A 62 19.83 9.72 58.19
C THR A 62 19.91 8.21 58.56
N THR A 63 20.88 7.51 57.95
CA THR A 63 21.80 6.46 58.50
C THR A 63 21.36 5.33 59.46
N GLY A 64 21.84 4.12 59.16
CA GLY A 64 22.18 3.09 60.15
C GLY A 64 22.76 1.82 59.51
N ALA A 65 24.06 1.58 59.66
CA ALA A 65 24.81 0.42 59.17
C ALA A 65 25.47 -0.32 60.34
N VAL A 66 25.45 -1.67 60.34
CA VAL A 66 26.37 -2.60 61.07
C VAL A 66 26.29 -3.97 60.33
N ALA A 67 27.31 -4.40 59.54
CA ALA A 67 28.38 -5.38 59.86
C ALA A 67 27.89 -6.73 60.48
N GLY A 68 28.25 -7.94 60.03
CA GLY A 68 29.17 -8.44 59.00
C GLY A 68 29.21 -9.99 58.97
N SER A 69 30.16 -10.53 58.18
CA SER A 69 30.59 -11.94 58.00
C SER A 69 29.81 -12.78 56.96
N SER A 70 30.25 -12.80 55.70
CA SER A 70 31.27 -13.69 55.09
C SER A 70 30.97 -15.19 55.20
N ASP A 71 30.52 -15.76 54.09
CA ASP A 71 31.21 -16.90 53.47
C ASP A 71 31.19 -16.80 51.94
N GLN A 72 32.35 -17.04 51.36
CA GLN A 72 32.69 -16.94 49.94
C GLN A 72 32.22 -18.17 49.15
N VAL A 73 31.62 -17.93 47.98
CA VAL A 73 31.97 -18.67 46.73
C VAL A 73 32.02 -17.64 45.59
N SER A 74 33.12 -17.67 44.83
CA SER A 74 33.58 -16.73 43.78
C SER A 74 33.25 -17.27 42.35
N PRO A 75 33.57 -16.61 41.20
CA PRO A 75 32.93 -15.39 40.67
C PRO A 75 32.54 -15.44 39.14
N GLN A 76 31.58 -14.57 38.75
CA GLN A 76 31.35 -13.87 37.44
C GLN A 76 31.08 -14.62 36.10
N PRO A 77 30.53 -13.96 35.02
CA PRO A 77 29.81 -12.67 34.92
C PRO A 77 28.43 -12.80 34.20
N GLN A 78 27.43 -11.99 34.58
CA GLN A 78 26.96 -10.78 33.86
C GLN A 78 26.89 -10.81 32.33
N ASP A 79 25.65 -10.63 31.86
CA ASP A 79 25.20 -10.01 30.60
C ASP A 79 25.76 -10.54 29.28
N ALA A 80 25.02 -11.50 28.71
CA ALA A 80 25.08 -11.81 27.28
C ALA A 80 23.74 -11.41 26.61
N PRO A 81 23.77 -10.65 25.50
CA PRO A 81 22.57 -10.31 24.74
C PRO A 81 21.98 -11.58 24.11
N THR A 82 20.65 -11.69 24.15
CA THR A 82 19.88 -12.78 23.55
C THR A 82 20.25 -12.98 22.07
N LYS A 83 20.31 -14.25 21.64
CA LYS A 83 20.75 -14.72 20.30
C LYS A 83 20.10 -14.06 19.08
N THR A 84 19.07 -13.24 19.26
CA THR A 84 18.40 -12.44 18.22
C THR A 84 19.01 -11.05 18.03
N GLN A 85 19.75 -10.52 19.01
CA GLN A 85 20.47 -9.24 18.89
C GLN A 85 21.83 -9.40 18.19
N THR A 86 22.48 -10.55 18.37
CA THR A 86 23.77 -10.87 17.74
C THR A 86 23.64 -11.16 16.25
N THR A 87 22.50 -11.70 15.79
CA THR A 87 22.21 -11.83 14.35
C THR A 87 21.94 -10.49 13.70
N PHE A 88 21.20 -9.58 14.35
CA PHE A 88 20.94 -8.22 13.85
C PHE A 88 22.21 -7.38 13.75
N LEU A 89 23.06 -7.36 14.79
CA LEU A 89 24.33 -6.63 14.74
C LEU A 89 25.35 -7.28 13.78
N ALA A 90 25.31 -8.61 13.59
CA ALA A 90 26.10 -9.28 12.54
C ALA A 90 25.54 -9.04 11.12
N GLN A 91 24.27 -8.66 10.98
CA GLN A 91 23.66 -8.26 9.70
C GLN A 91 23.95 -6.79 9.38
N VAL A 92 23.91 -5.90 10.38
CA VAL A 92 24.29 -4.48 10.28
C VAL A 92 25.80 -4.33 10.06
N GLY A 93 26.63 -5.17 10.70
CA GLY A 93 28.08 -5.22 10.45
C GLY A 93 28.43 -5.68 9.03
N ARG A 94 27.68 -6.65 8.48
CA ARG A 94 27.82 -7.08 7.06
C ARG A 94 27.32 -6.03 6.07
N TRP A 95 26.31 -5.24 6.46
CA TRP A 95 25.82 -4.10 5.70
C TRP A 95 26.83 -2.93 5.68
N PHE A 96 27.57 -2.70 6.78
CA PHE A 96 28.67 -1.72 6.82
C PHE A 96 29.95 -2.20 6.11
N GLU A 97 30.28 -3.49 6.13
CA GLU A 97 31.40 -4.05 5.35
C GLU A 97 31.12 -4.04 3.83
N ALA A 98 29.87 -4.21 3.40
CA ALA A 98 29.49 -4.03 1.99
C ALA A 98 29.70 -2.59 1.48
N HIS A 99 29.70 -1.59 2.37
CA HIS A 99 30.03 -0.20 2.03
C HIS A 99 31.54 0.10 2.00
N LYS A 100 32.39 -0.73 2.60
CA LYS A 100 33.85 -0.69 2.35
C LYS A 100 34.22 -1.22 0.96
N PHE A 101 33.36 -2.06 0.37
CA PHE A 101 33.51 -2.52 -1.01
C PHE A 101 33.38 -1.36 -2.01
N ALA A 102 32.47 -0.41 -1.76
CA ALA A 102 32.33 0.77 -2.61
C ALA A 102 33.57 1.69 -2.55
N ALA A 103 34.17 1.89 -1.37
CA ALA A 103 35.40 2.66 -1.21
C ALA A 103 36.62 1.95 -1.82
N SER A 104 36.70 0.61 -1.68
CA SER A 104 37.74 -0.21 -2.31
C SER A 104 37.61 -0.24 -3.84
N CYS A 105 36.40 -0.29 -4.37
CA CYS A 105 36.15 -0.18 -5.81
C CYS A 105 36.54 1.20 -6.35
N ILE A 106 36.28 2.28 -5.62
CA ILE A 106 36.72 3.63 -6.02
C ILE A 106 38.25 3.74 -5.98
N ALA A 107 38.91 3.20 -4.95
CA ALA A 107 40.37 3.19 -4.87
C ALA A 107 41.01 2.34 -5.98
N LEU A 108 40.42 1.18 -6.31
CA LEU A 108 40.86 0.34 -7.42
C LEU A 108 40.63 1.05 -8.77
N PHE A 109 39.51 1.76 -8.93
CA PHE A 109 39.21 2.52 -10.14
C PHE A 109 40.17 3.71 -10.32
N VAL A 110 40.51 4.42 -9.24
CA VAL A 110 41.50 5.51 -9.25
C VAL A 110 42.91 4.97 -9.52
N ALA A 111 43.29 3.83 -8.93
CA ALA A 111 44.57 3.17 -9.19
C ALA A 111 44.66 2.64 -10.63
N PHE A 112 43.57 2.08 -11.18
CA PHE A 112 43.51 1.60 -12.55
C PHE A 112 43.53 2.75 -13.54
N ALA A 113 42.81 3.85 -13.27
CA ALA A 113 42.87 5.07 -14.06
C ALA A 113 44.27 5.70 -14.02
N GLY A 114 44.93 5.73 -12.86
CA GLY A 114 46.30 6.20 -12.71
C GLY A 114 47.31 5.34 -13.47
N LEU A 115 47.15 4.01 -13.44
CA LEU A 115 47.96 3.07 -14.22
C LEU A 115 47.73 3.24 -15.73
N LEU A 116 46.47 3.45 -16.15
CA LEU A 116 46.13 3.72 -17.56
C LEU A 116 46.78 5.02 -18.04
N VAL A 117 46.73 6.07 -17.23
CA VAL A 117 47.39 7.37 -17.52
C VAL A 117 48.91 7.21 -17.55
N ALA A 118 49.50 6.41 -16.65
CA ALA A 118 50.94 6.13 -16.64
C ALA A 118 51.39 5.27 -17.84
N ILE A 119 50.57 4.29 -18.25
CA ILE A 119 50.81 3.50 -19.46
C ILE A 119 50.72 4.40 -20.69
N ILE A 120 49.72 5.29 -20.77
CA ILE A 120 49.55 6.24 -21.88
C ILE A 120 50.69 7.27 -21.93
N SER A 121 51.28 7.65 -20.79
CA SER A 121 52.36 8.66 -20.74
C SER A 121 53.78 8.10 -20.97
N VAL A 122 53.98 6.79 -20.87
CA VAL A 122 55.30 6.13 -21.06
C VAL A 122 55.58 5.75 -22.52
N PHE A 123 54.61 5.84 -23.44
CA PHE A 123 54.88 5.63 -24.87
C PHE A 123 55.18 6.95 -25.59
N PRO A 124 56.45 7.25 -25.94
CA PRO A 124 56.76 8.42 -26.73
C PRO A 124 56.49 8.10 -28.20
N SER A 125 55.34 8.57 -28.64
CA SER A 125 55.14 9.28 -29.91
C SER A 125 54.69 8.53 -31.18
N PHE A 126 53.80 9.26 -31.83
CA PHE A 126 53.34 9.25 -33.22
C PHE A 126 52.26 8.24 -33.63
N LYS A 127 51.08 8.82 -33.94
CA LYS A 127 49.84 8.29 -34.54
C LYS A 127 48.69 7.91 -33.61
N SER A 128 48.89 7.82 -32.29
CA SER A 128 47.82 7.37 -31.36
C SER A 128 46.90 8.46 -30.82
N GLN A 129 47.27 9.74 -30.84
CA GLN A 129 46.36 10.81 -30.38
C GLN A 129 45.11 10.91 -31.26
N TYR A 130 45.28 10.88 -32.59
CA TYR A 130 44.16 10.86 -33.54
C TYR A 130 43.30 9.60 -33.39
N LEU A 131 43.91 8.41 -33.26
CA LEU A 131 43.17 7.15 -33.07
C LEU A 131 42.50 7.06 -31.69
N SER A 132 43.07 7.67 -30.65
CA SER A 132 42.46 7.72 -29.32
C SER A 132 41.30 8.70 -29.28
N GLU A 133 41.39 9.80 -30.04
CA GLU A 133 40.33 10.79 -30.18
C GLU A 133 39.20 10.23 -31.04
N GLU A 134 39.50 9.56 -32.15
CA GLU A 134 38.51 8.81 -32.94
C GLU A 134 37.87 7.67 -32.15
N ALA A 135 38.63 6.91 -31.35
CA ALA A 135 38.08 5.86 -30.50
C ALA A 135 37.18 6.44 -29.39
N LEU A 136 37.55 7.59 -28.83
CA LEU A 136 36.75 8.30 -27.84
C LEU A 136 35.49 8.90 -28.48
N GLU A 137 35.58 9.50 -29.66
CA GLU A 137 34.41 9.93 -30.45
C GLU A 137 33.50 8.75 -30.79
N LEU A 138 34.06 7.64 -31.28
CA LEU A 138 33.30 6.44 -31.60
C LEU A 138 32.60 5.88 -30.36
N SER A 139 33.28 5.86 -29.20
CA SER A 139 32.67 5.45 -27.93
C SER A 139 31.54 6.37 -27.47
N ARG A 140 31.66 7.69 -27.72
CA ARG A 140 30.61 8.67 -27.43
C ARG A 140 29.44 8.52 -28.39
N TRP A 141 29.70 8.26 -29.65
CA TRP A 141 28.67 7.97 -30.65
C TRP A 141 27.95 6.66 -30.39
N THR A 142 28.64 5.59 -29.97
CA THR A 142 27.99 4.35 -29.54
C THR A 142 27.16 4.57 -28.28
N ALA A 143 27.71 5.26 -27.27
CA ALA A 143 26.95 5.58 -26.06
C ALA A 143 25.72 6.47 -26.35
N PHE A 144 25.85 7.42 -27.29
CA PHE A 144 24.75 8.27 -27.73
C PHE A 144 23.71 7.49 -28.53
N LYS A 145 24.13 6.59 -29.42
CA LYS A 145 23.24 5.69 -30.17
C LYS A 145 22.48 4.76 -29.23
N ASP A 146 23.17 4.16 -28.26
CA ASP A 146 22.56 3.31 -27.24
C ASP A 146 21.57 4.12 -26.40
N TYR A 147 21.92 5.36 -26.03
CA TYR A 147 21.00 6.27 -25.36
C TYR A 147 19.77 6.59 -26.19
N ILE A 148 19.92 6.92 -27.48
CA ILE A 148 18.77 7.14 -28.39
C ILE A 148 17.90 5.89 -28.49
N GLN A 149 18.51 4.71 -28.60
CA GLN A 149 17.77 3.45 -28.68
C GLN A 149 16.96 3.22 -27.40
N VAL A 150 17.58 3.39 -26.22
CA VAL A 150 16.89 3.33 -24.93
C VAL A 150 15.75 4.36 -24.85
N CYS A 151 15.98 5.60 -25.27
CA CYS A 151 14.94 6.62 -25.31
C CYS A 151 13.77 6.24 -26.24
N SER A 152 14.06 5.69 -27.42
CA SER A 152 13.04 5.23 -28.37
C SER A 152 12.21 4.07 -27.81
N GLU A 153 12.87 3.10 -27.17
CA GLU A 153 12.20 2.00 -26.49
C GLU A 153 11.32 2.47 -25.32
N LEU A 154 11.78 3.47 -24.55
CA LEU A 154 10.98 4.08 -23.48
C LEU A 154 9.73 4.80 -24.01
N VAL A 155 9.88 5.56 -25.10
CA VAL A 155 8.75 6.29 -25.73
C VAL A 155 7.73 5.33 -26.33
N THR A 156 8.18 4.26 -27.00
CA THR A 156 7.27 3.24 -27.57
C THR A 156 6.52 2.49 -26.48
N ARG A 157 7.20 2.07 -25.41
CA ARG A 157 6.56 1.42 -24.25
C ARG A 157 5.57 2.34 -23.53
N GLY A 158 5.90 3.62 -23.36
CA GLY A 158 4.97 4.61 -22.80
C GLY A 158 3.70 4.75 -23.64
N ARG A 159 3.83 4.76 -24.96
CA ARG A 159 2.68 4.77 -25.89
C ARG A 159 1.85 3.49 -25.75
N ASP A 160 2.49 2.34 -25.59
CA ASP A 160 1.79 1.06 -25.46
C ASP A 160 1.10 0.90 -24.10
N LEU A 161 1.66 1.46 -23.03
CA LEU A 161 0.96 1.58 -21.75
C LEU A 161 -0.29 2.44 -21.90
N VAL A 162 -0.21 3.59 -22.56
CA VAL A 162 -1.37 4.45 -22.81
C VAL A 162 -2.44 3.74 -23.66
N LYS A 163 -2.05 2.96 -24.68
CA LYS A 163 -2.99 2.14 -25.45
C LYS A 163 -3.65 1.08 -24.59
N THR A 164 -2.88 0.40 -23.75
CA THR A 164 -3.38 -0.64 -22.83
C THR A 164 -4.35 -0.05 -21.81
N VAL A 165 -4.09 1.16 -21.32
CA VAL A 165 -5.01 1.87 -20.44
C VAL A 165 -6.32 2.23 -21.14
N ARG A 166 -6.26 2.64 -22.42
CA ARG A 166 -7.48 2.88 -23.21
C ARG A 166 -8.27 1.60 -23.46
N SER A 167 -7.60 0.49 -23.77
CA SER A 167 -8.30 -0.80 -23.90
C SER A 167 -8.90 -1.22 -22.57
N LEU A 168 -8.20 -1.04 -21.45
CA LEU A 168 -8.70 -1.31 -20.11
C LEU A 168 -9.96 -0.50 -19.77
N ASP A 169 -10.03 0.78 -20.18
CA ASP A 169 -11.22 1.62 -20.00
C ASP A 169 -12.41 1.17 -20.88
N GLN A 170 -12.14 0.64 -22.08
CA GLN A 170 -13.17 0.20 -23.02
C GLN A 170 -13.70 -1.22 -22.77
N THR A 171 -12.80 -2.14 -22.43
CA THR A 171 -13.07 -3.59 -22.39
C THR A 171 -12.97 -4.19 -20.99
N GLY A 172 -12.56 -3.39 -20.00
CA GLY A 172 -12.42 -3.85 -18.63
C GLY A 172 -11.17 -4.73 -18.42
N PRO A 173 -11.11 -5.52 -17.33
CA PRO A 173 -9.95 -6.34 -16.98
C PRO A 173 -9.66 -7.49 -17.96
N GLY A 174 -10.58 -7.79 -18.89
CA GLY A 174 -10.55 -9.00 -19.72
C GLY A 174 -11.21 -10.19 -19.00
N ASN A 175 -11.43 -11.29 -19.73
CA ASN A 175 -12.14 -12.47 -19.20
C ASN A 175 -11.37 -13.13 -18.06
N ASP A 176 -10.04 -13.19 -18.16
CA ASP A 176 -9.14 -13.83 -17.20
C ASP A 176 -8.13 -12.84 -16.58
N GLY A 177 -8.44 -11.54 -16.58
CA GLY A 177 -7.52 -10.52 -16.07
C GLY A 177 -6.32 -10.21 -16.98
N GLU A 178 -6.35 -10.67 -18.23
CA GLU A 178 -5.27 -10.48 -19.23
C GLU A 178 -4.83 -9.01 -19.39
N HIS A 179 -5.76 -8.05 -19.29
CA HIS A 179 -5.41 -6.64 -19.39
C HIS A 179 -4.70 -6.12 -18.14
N ILE A 180 -4.99 -6.71 -16.97
CA ILE A 180 -4.29 -6.43 -15.71
C ILE A 180 -2.86 -6.97 -15.79
N GLU A 181 -2.68 -8.20 -16.28
CA GLU A 181 -1.35 -8.80 -16.49
C GLU A 181 -0.51 -8.04 -17.51
N ARG A 182 -1.12 -7.63 -18.63
CA ARG A 182 -0.47 -6.79 -19.63
C ARG A 182 -0.04 -5.45 -19.05
N THR A 183 -0.91 -4.84 -18.24
CA THR A 183 -0.59 -3.58 -17.53
C THR A 183 0.58 -3.77 -16.58
N TRP A 184 0.59 -4.84 -15.78
CA TRP A 184 1.72 -5.16 -14.89
C TRP A 184 3.02 -5.38 -15.65
N THR A 185 2.99 -6.13 -16.74
CA THR A 185 4.16 -6.41 -17.58
C THR A 185 4.73 -5.12 -18.16
N LEU A 186 3.88 -4.24 -18.68
CA LEU A 186 4.30 -2.95 -19.21
C LEU A 186 4.88 -2.06 -18.10
N LEU A 187 4.22 -1.96 -16.95
CA LEU A 187 4.71 -1.16 -15.82
C LEU A 187 6.07 -1.65 -15.32
N THR A 188 6.26 -2.95 -15.14
CA THR A 188 7.51 -3.53 -14.63
C THR A 188 8.64 -3.54 -15.66
N SER A 189 8.32 -3.62 -16.95
CA SER A 189 9.32 -3.53 -18.04
C SER A 189 9.93 -2.14 -18.21
N VAL A 190 9.30 -1.11 -17.65
CA VAL A 190 9.77 0.28 -17.73
C VAL A 190 10.43 0.64 -16.40
N SER A 191 11.76 0.80 -16.40
CA SER A 191 12.49 1.39 -15.28
C SER A 191 12.12 2.87 -15.19
N SER A 192 11.36 3.24 -14.14
CA SER A 192 10.98 4.62 -13.76
C SER A 192 10.89 5.61 -14.94
N SER A 193 9.83 5.50 -15.75
CA SER A 193 9.57 6.52 -16.78
C SER A 193 9.21 7.86 -16.16
N HIS A 194 9.66 8.95 -16.77
CA HIS A 194 9.21 10.32 -16.46
C HIS A 194 7.72 10.59 -16.81
N PHE A 195 6.96 9.55 -17.19
CA PHE A 195 5.62 9.66 -17.76
C PHE A 195 4.50 9.22 -16.80
N TYR A 196 4.45 9.75 -15.57
CA TYR A 196 3.49 9.34 -14.54
C TYR A 196 2.00 9.51 -14.91
N ALA A 197 1.67 10.21 -16.00
CA ALA A 197 0.29 10.39 -16.46
C ALA A 197 -0.38 9.06 -16.83
N ALA A 198 0.38 8.12 -17.40
CA ALA A 198 -0.14 6.80 -17.75
C ALA A 198 -0.42 5.98 -16.48
N GLU A 199 0.53 5.95 -15.54
CA GLU A 199 0.40 5.34 -14.21
C GLU A 199 -0.77 5.94 -13.42
N GLU A 200 -0.93 7.26 -13.46
CA GLU A 200 -2.05 7.94 -12.81
C GLU A 200 -3.39 7.55 -13.43
N THR A 201 -3.42 7.36 -14.75
CA THR A 201 -4.63 6.88 -15.44
C THR A 201 -4.95 5.43 -15.06
N VAL A 202 -3.94 4.54 -14.97
CA VAL A 202 -4.08 3.18 -14.45
C VAL A 202 -4.66 3.21 -13.03
N LEU A 203 -4.04 4.00 -12.13
CA LEU A 203 -4.47 4.14 -10.74
C LEU A 203 -5.93 4.59 -10.67
N ARG A 204 -6.30 5.66 -11.39
CA ARG A 204 -7.66 6.20 -11.38
C ARG A 204 -8.67 5.20 -11.94
N TRP A 205 -8.30 4.43 -12.96
CA TRP A 205 -9.16 3.38 -13.52
C TRP A 205 -9.36 2.26 -12.50
N LEU A 206 -8.29 1.73 -11.89
CA LEU A 206 -8.38 0.66 -10.90
C LEU A 206 -9.26 1.06 -9.71
N LEU A 207 -9.04 2.25 -9.15
CA LEU A 207 -9.87 2.73 -8.04
C LEU A 207 -11.33 2.95 -8.45
N LYS A 208 -11.59 3.42 -9.69
CA LYS A 208 -12.96 3.54 -10.22
C LYS A 208 -13.63 2.17 -10.33
N SER A 209 -12.94 1.19 -10.91
CA SER A 209 -13.46 -0.16 -11.16
C SER A 209 -13.68 -0.95 -9.87
N MET A 210 -12.80 -0.78 -8.87
CA MET A 210 -12.95 -1.41 -7.56
C MET A 210 -14.03 -0.78 -6.67
N LYS A 211 -14.55 0.41 -7.01
CA LYS A 211 -15.54 1.10 -6.17
C LYS A 211 -16.95 0.52 -6.27
N THR A 212 -17.27 -0.15 -7.38
CA THR A 212 -18.63 -0.69 -7.59
C THR A 212 -18.89 -1.92 -6.72
N ASN A 213 -20.15 -2.15 -6.35
CA ASN A 213 -20.57 -3.31 -5.56
C ASN A 213 -21.11 -4.41 -6.48
N ASN A 214 -20.26 -4.97 -7.32
CA ASN A 214 -20.58 -6.10 -8.18
C ASN A 214 -19.45 -7.15 -8.13
N ASP A 215 -19.72 -8.34 -8.66
CA ASP A 215 -18.77 -9.45 -8.62
C ASP A 215 -17.46 -9.13 -9.35
N ALA A 216 -17.53 -8.45 -10.51
CA ALA A 216 -16.33 -8.04 -11.25
C ALA A 216 -15.41 -7.12 -10.43
N ALA A 217 -15.98 -6.17 -9.68
CA ALA A 217 -15.22 -5.30 -8.79
C ALA A 217 -14.73 -6.04 -7.56
N ASP A 218 -15.45 -7.04 -7.06
CA ASP A 218 -14.97 -7.89 -5.97
C ASP A 218 -13.79 -8.75 -6.41
N THR A 219 -13.85 -9.34 -7.60
CA THR A 219 -12.73 -10.05 -8.22
C THR A 219 -11.52 -9.13 -8.33
N LEU A 220 -11.69 -7.89 -8.81
CA LEU A 220 -10.59 -6.92 -8.89
C LEU A 220 -10.00 -6.55 -7.52
N ARG A 221 -10.84 -6.33 -6.50
CA ARG A 221 -10.40 -6.04 -5.13
C ARG A 221 -9.68 -7.22 -4.50
N ARG A 222 -10.08 -8.44 -4.82
CA ARG A 222 -9.46 -9.67 -4.31
C ARG A 222 -8.26 -10.13 -5.14
N PHE A 223 -8.08 -9.64 -6.36
CA PHE A 223 -6.97 -10.12 -7.19
C PHE A 223 -5.63 -9.51 -6.72
N PRO A 224 -4.64 -10.31 -6.26
CA PRO A 224 -3.42 -9.77 -5.67
C PRO A 224 -2.61 -8.87 -6.62
N LEU A 225 -2.64 -9.15 -7.93
CA LEU A 225 -1.91 -8.36 -8.92
C LEU A 225 -2.42 -6.92 -9.01
N THR A 226 -3.72 -6.69 -8.79
CA THR A 226 -4.32 -5.35 -8.72
C THR A 226 -3.60 -4.49 -7.69
N TRP A 227 -3.37 -5.03 -6.50
CA TRP A 227 -2.71 -4.32 -5.41
C TRP A 227 -1.21 -4.15 -5.64
N ARG A 228 -0.56 -5.11 -6.31
CA ARG A 228 0.85 -4.95 -6.74
C ARG A 228 1.00 -3.83 -7.76
N ILE A 229 0.07 -3.70 -8.71
CA ILE A 229 0.03 -2.58 -9.64
C ILE A 229 -0.17 -1.27 -8.88
N LEU A 230 -1.11 -1.20 -7.92
CA LEU A 230 -1.29 0.00 -7.08
C LEU A 230 0.01 0.37 -6.36
N GLY A 231 0.66 -0.59 -5.69
CA GLY A 231 1.95 -0.37 -5.04
C GLY A 231 3.01 0.17 -5.99
N CYS A 232 3.08 -0.35 -7.23
CA CYS A 232 3.96 0.19 -8.26
C CYS A 232 3.62 1.64 -8.62
N THR A 233 2.34 1.97 -8.82
CA THR A 233 1.91 3.35 -9.10
C THR A 233 2.18 4.31 -7.92
N PHE A 234 2.05 3.83 -6.68
CA PHE A 234 2.37 4.59 -5.47
C PHE A 234 3.83 4.98 -5.36
N GLN A 235 4.75 4.31 -6.05
CA GLN A 235 6.17 4.70 -6.07
C GLN A 235 6.48 5.72 -7.16
N ARG A 236 5.66 5.78 -8.21
CA ARG A 236 5.98 6.51 -9.45
C ARG A 236 5.27 7.85 -9.60
N ILE A 237 4.05 7.97 -9.08
CA ILE A 237 3.24 9.18 -9.21
C ILE A 237 3.67 10.20 -8.16
N PRO A 238 3.96 11.48 -8.48
CA PRO A 238 4.25 12.51 -7.47
C PRO A 238 3.24 12.52 -6.31
N LEU A 239 3.69 12.66 -5.05
CA LEU A 239 2.84 12.46 -3.87
C LEU A 239 1.62 13.38 -3.86
N PHE A 240 1.76 14.61 -4.37
CA PHE A 240 0.66 15.57 -4.46
C PHE A 240 -0.45 15.08 -5.41
N SER A 241 -0.10 14.65 -6.62
CA SER A 241 -1.05 14.11 -7.60
C SER A 241 -1.64 12.78 -7.12
N LEU A 242 -0.82 11.95 -6.46
CA LEU A 242 -1.26 10.71 -5.84
C LEU A 242 -2.32 10.96 -4.76
N ALA A 243 -2.05 11.89 -3.83
CA ALA A 243 -2.97 12.26 -2.77
C ALA A 243 -4.34 12.66 -3.32
N LYS A 244 -4.35 13.52 -4.34
CA LYS A 244 -5.57 13.94 -5.03
C LYS A 244 -6.32 12.75 -5.65
N SER A 245 -5.63 11.90 -6.41
CA SER A 245 -6.24 10.73 -7.03
C SER A 245 -6.81 9.74 -6.01
N LEU A 246 -6.14 9.54 -4.86
CA LEU A 246 -6.64 8.69 -3.77
C LEU A 246 -7.90 9.28 -3.12
N ALA A 247 -7.90 10.58 -2.84
CA ALA A 247 -9.04 11.29 -2.26
C ALA A 247 -10.26 11.29 -3.19
N ASP A 248 -10.07 11.72 -4.45
CA ASP A 248 -11.13 11.83 -5.47
C ASP A 248 -11.84 10.49 -5.70
N ARG A 249 -11.08 9.39 -5.64
CA ARG A 249 -11.60 8.03 -5.85
C ARG A 249 -12.07 7.33 -4.58
N LYS A 250 -12.03 8.00 -3.43
CA LYS A 250 -12.42 7.45 -2.11
C LYS A 250 -11.64 6.18 -1.77
N PHE A 251 -10.31 6.22 -1.91
CA PHE A 251 -9.42 5.10 -1.65
C PHE A 251 -9.70 4.38 -0.32
N MET A 252 -9.91 5.14 0.76
CA MET A 252 -10.18 4.55 2.07
C MET A 252 -11.43 3.66 2.09
N ALA A 253 -12.50 4.03 1.38
CA ALA A 253 -13.71 3.20 1.31
C ALA A 253 -13.42 1.87 0.60
N ILE A 254 -12.64 1.90 -0.49
CA ILE A 254 -12.22 0.70 -1.24
C ILE A 254 -11.33 -0.18 -0.38
N LEU A 255 -10.38 0.42 0.33
CA LEU A 255 -9.46 -0.29 1.23
C LEU A 255 -10.24 -0.99 2.35
N GLN A 256 -11.11 -0.26 3.06
CA GLN A 256 -11.93 -0.81 4.14
C GLN A 256 -12.83 -1.95 3.64
N GLN A 257 -13.46 -1.77 2.48
CA GLN A 257 -14.31 -2.80 1.87
C GLN A 257 -13.50 -4.06 1.52
N THR A 258 -12.31 -3.89 0.93
CA THR A 258 -11.43 -5.01 0.58
C THR A 258 -10.98 -5.76 1.81
N LEU A 259 -10.51 -5.05 2.84
CA LEU A 259 -10.05 -5.67 4.09
C LEU A 259 -11.17 -6.44 4.80
N LYS A 260 -12.38 -5.89 4.82
CA LYS A 260 -13.57 -6.56 5.37
C LYS A 260 -13.98 -7.80 4.56
N SER A 261 -13.74 -7.80 3.25
CA SER A 261 -14.11 -8.93 2.38
C SER A 261 -13.10 -10.07 2.47
N ILE A 262 -11.80 -9.77 2.56
CA ILE A 262 -10.75 -10.80 2.65
C ILE A 262 -10.61 -11.39 4.06
N SER A 263 -11.07 -10.71 5.10
CA SER A 263 -11.04 -11.26 6.48
C SER A 263 -12.10 -12.33 6.74
N LYS A 264 -12.98 -12.60 5.77
CA LYS A 264 -14.03 -13.62 5.84
C LYS A 264 -13.82 -14.65 4.73
N PRO A 265 -12.84 -15.58 4.87
CA PRO A 265 -12.64 -16.62 3.88
C PRO A 265 -13.86 -17.53 3.80
N VAL A 266 -14.25 -17.91 2.59
CA VAL A 266 -15.31 -18.90 2.38
C VAL A 266 -14.69 -20.28 2.53
N THR A 267 -15.08 -20.99 3.59
CA THR A 267 -14.73 -22.40 3.75
C THR A 267 -15.58 -23.21 2.76
N PRO A 268 -14.99 -23.99 1.85
CA PRO A 268 -15.77 -24.81 0.94
C PRO A 268 -16.46 -25.93 1.73
N LYS A 269 -17.70 -25.70 2.18
CA LYS A 269 -18.57 -26.74 2.75
C LYS A 269 -19.34 -27.52 1.68
N ASP A 270 -19.34 -27.07 0.42
CA ASP A 270 -20.07 -27.70 -0.69
C ASP A 270 -19.24 -27.88 -1.98
N ALA A 271 -17.92 -27.66 -1.95
CA ALA A 271 -17.08 -27.99 -3.11
C ALA A 271 -16.63 -29.46 -3.01
N VAL A 272 -17.10 -30.27 -3.96
CA VAL A 272 -16.66 -31.65 -4.20
C VAL A 272 -15.12 -31.73 -4.10
N PRO A 273 -14.56 -32.72 -3.36
CA PRO A 273 -13.13 -32.76 -3.11
C PRO A 273 -12.37 -33.01 -4.42
N ALA A 274 -11.77 -31.94 -4.96
CA ALA A 274 -10.76 -32.08 -5.99
C ALA A 274 -9.58 -32.83 -5.39
N THR A 275 -9.33 -33.99 -5.99
CA THR A 275 -8.38 -35.01 -5.59
C THR A 275 -7.00 -34.46 -5.22
N LEU A 276 -6.53 -34.94 -4.07
CA LEU A 276 -5.16 -34.93 -3.56
C LEU A 276 -4.09 -34.88 -4.65
N SER A 277 -3.38 -33.76 -4.73
CA SER A 277 -2.06 -33.65 -5.36
C SER A 277 -1.09 -33.02 -4.36
N LYS A 278 -0.74 -33.79 -3.32
CA LYS A 278 0.47 -33.58 -2.53
C LYS A 278 1.66 -33.70 -3.49
N LYS A 279 2.53 -32.68 -3.52
CA LYS A 279 3.87 -32.63 -4.15
C LYS A 279 3.97 -31.82 -5.46
N ARG A 280 3.90 -30.49 -5.36
CA ARG A 280 4.91 -29.61 -6.00
C ARG A 280 4.90 -28.21 -5.39
N LYS A 281 6.06 -27.81 -4.84
CA LYS A 281 6.42 -26.43 -4.51
C LYS A 281 6.56 -25.67 -5.84
N ARG A 282 5.45 -25.16 -6.37
CA ARG A 282 5.39 -24.26 -7.52
C ARG A 282 4.45 -23.15 -7.10
N THR A 283 4.91 -21.91 -7.23
CA THR A 283 4.18 -20.66 -7.03
C THR A 283 2.72 -20.90 -7.42
N LEU A 284 1.81 -20.90 -6.44
CA LEU A 284 0.39 -21.07 -6.71
C LEU A 284 -0.02 -19.83 -7.50
N GLU A 285 -0.11 -19.99 -8.82
CA GLU A 285 -0.48 -18.92 -9.73
C GLU A 285 -1.94 -18.60 -9.43
N VAL A 286 -2.16 -17.48 -8.74
CA VAL A 286 -3.49 -17.06 -8.31
C VAL A 286 -4.29 -16.74 -9.57
N THR A 287 -5.33 -17.52 -9.83
CA THR A 287 -6.20 -17.36 -10.99
C THR A 287 -7.13 -16.17 -10.82
N PHE A 288 -7.52 -15.52 -11.92
CA PHE A 288 -8.53 -14.45 -11.94
C PHE A 288 -9.95 -15.04 -11.83
N ASP A 289 -10.20 -15.80 -10.77
CA ASP A 289 -11.49 -16.43 -10.47
C ASP A 289 -11.97 -16.05 -9.08
N LEU A 290 -13.22 -15.58 -8.97
CA LEU A 290 -13.76 -15.04 -7.73
C LEU A 290 -13.84 -16.10 -6.62
N GLU A 291 -14.21 -17.34 -6.97
CA GLU A 291 -14.36 -18.41 -5.98
C GLU A 291 -13.01 -18.88 -5.45
N ALA A 292 -12.01 -19.03 -6.33
CA ALA A 292 -10.63 -19.25 -5.92
C ALA A 292 -10.10 -18.12 -5.01
N LEU A 293 -10.43 -16.87 -5.30
CA LEU A 293 -10.02 -15.70 -4.52
C LEU A 293 -10.73 -15.56 -3.16
N LYS A 294 -11.89 -16.20 -2.98
CA LYS A 294 -12.61 -16.26 -1.69
C LYS A 294 -12.08 -17.34 -0.76
N THR A 295 -11.28 -18.29 -1.27
CA THR A 295 -10.63 -19.30 -0.44
C THR A 295 -9.69 -18.65 0.57
N ARG A 296 -9.35 -19.39 1.63
CA ARG A 296 -8.39 -18.95 2.64
C ARG A 296 -7.06 -18.51 2.03
N ASP A 297 -6.51 -19.30 1.10
CA ASP A 297 -5.23 -19.00 0.45
C ASP A 297 -5.33 -17.75 -0.45
N GLY A 298 -6.46 -17.60 -1.17
CA GLY A 298 -6.77 -16.40 -1.95
C GLY A 298 -6.82 -15.14 -1.07
N CYS A 299 -7.52 -15.20 0.06
CA CYS A 299 -7.58 -14.11 1.03
C CYS A 299 -6.21 -13.73 1.60
N ILE A 300 -5.37 -14.70 1.96
CA ILE A 300 -4.00 -14.46 2.48
C ILE A 300 -3.14 -13.82 1.40
N SER A 301 -3.17 -14.34 0.17
CA SER A 301 -2.40 -13.77 -0.96
C SER A 301 -2.83 -12.34 -1.30
N THR A 302 -4.13 -12.05 -1.20
CA THR A 302 -4.66 -10.70 -1.37
C THR A 302 -4.17 -9.78 -0.27
N GLY A 303 -4.27 -10.21 0.99
CA GLY A 303 -3.82 -9.42 2.14
C GLY A 303 -2.34 -9.09 2.07
N ASP A 304 -1.51 -10.04 1.65
CA ASP A 304 -0.08 -9.79 1.40
C ASP A 304 0.14 -8.67 0.39
N ALA A 305 -0.58 -8.71 -0.73
CA ALA A 305 -0.46 -7.68 -1.77
C ALA A 305 -1.01 -6.31 -1.31
N VAL A 306 -2.14 -6.28 -0.59
CA VAL A 306 -2.72 -5.05 0.00
C VAL A 306 -1.74 -4.41 0.98
N LEU A 307 -1.24 -5.19 1.95
CA LEU A 307 -0.31 -4.69 2.96
C LEU A 307 1.04 -4.33 2.34
N GLY A 308 1.49 -5.06 1.31
CA GLY A 308 2.65 -4.70 0.52
C GLY A 308 2.50 -3.32 -0.15
N ALA A 309 1.34 -3.04 -0.76
CA ALA A 309 1.05 -1.74 -1.37
C ALA A 309 0.98 -0.62 -0.32
N LEU A 310 0.33 -0.86 0.82
CA LEU A 310 0.26 0.12 1.92
C LEU A 310 1.63 0.41 2.51
N ARG A 311 2.45 -0.62 2.74
CA ARG A 311 3.83 -0.46 3.23
C ARG A 311 4.66 0.41 2.29
N ILE A 312 4.53 0.19 0.98
CA ILE A 312 5.19 1.02 -0.03
C ILE A 312 4.73 2.48 0.07
N LEU A 313 3.42 2.71 0.20
CA LEU A 313 2.87 4.06 0.34
C LEU A 313 3.38 4.77 1.60
N LEU A 314 3.31 4.09 2.75
CA LEU A 314 3.69 4.65 4.05
C LEU A 314 5.20 4.94 4.10
N ALA A 315 6.05 4.01 3.64
CA ALA A 315 7.49 4.23 3.60
C ALA A 315 7.86 5.45 2.74
N ARG A 316 7.13 5.68 1.64
CA ARG A 316 7.34 6.86 0.79
C ARG A 316 6.88 8.15 1.47
N VAL A 317 5.73 8.11 2.14
CA VAL A 317 5.18 9.25 2.89
C VAL A 317 6.10 9.66 4.04
N ASP A 318 6.70 8.69 4.74
CA ASP A 318 7.66 8.94 5.82
C ASP A 318 8.98 9.51 5.29
N GLY A 319 9.46 9.01 4.14
CA GLY A 319 10.67 9.51 3.48
C GLY A 319 10.53 10.91 2.85
N ALA A 320 9.31 11.44 2.73
CA ALA A 320 9.05 12.70 2.03
C ALA A 320 9.54 13.95 2.79
N ALA A 321 9.92 13.84 4.07
CA ALA A 321 10.33 14.98 4.90
C ALA A 321 11.50 15.79 4.31
N HIS A 322 12.39 15.15 3.55
CA HIS A 322 13.58 15.76 2.95
C HIS A 322 13.45 16.07 1.46
N THR A 323 12.22 16.00 0.93
CA THR A 323 11.94 16.18 -0.50
C THR A 323 11.38 17.57 -0.80
N SER A 324 10.99 17.81 -2.06
CA SER A 324 10.40 19.09 -2.48
C SER A 324 9.14 19.45 -1.67
N GLN A 325 8.79 20.74 -1.59
CA GLN A 325 7.60 21.21 -0.89
C GLN A 325 6.31 20.52 -1.35
N ASN A 326 6.18 20.25 -2.65
CA ASN A 326 5.01 19.58 -3.23
C ASN A 326 4.92 18.11 -2.77
N GLU A 327 6.06 17.41 -2.70
CA GLU A 327 6.11 16.04 -2.19
C GLU A 327 5.75 16.01 -0.69
N ARG A 328 6.29 16.95 0.11
CA ARG A 328 5.94 17.08 1.53
C ARG A 328 4.45 17.35 1.74
N MET A 329 3.85 18.28 0.98
CA MET A 329 2.43 18.58 1.07
C MET A 329 1.57 17.38 0.65
N GLY A 330 1.95 16.69 -0.43
CA GLY A 330 1.30 15.44 -0.84
C GLY A 330 1.37 14.35 0.22
N ALA A 331 2.51 14.21 0.90
CA ALA A 331 2.69 13.28 2.00
C ALA A 331 1.71 13.57 3.14
N GLU A 332 1.59 14.84 3.56
CA GLU A 332 0.65 15.24 4.62
C GLU A 332 -0.81 15.01 4.21
N HIS A 333 -1.17 15.26 2.95
CA HIS A 333 -2.51 14.92 2.45
C HIS A 333 -2.80 13.41 2.49
N ILE A 334 -1.81 12.57 2.17
CA ILE A 334 -1.94 11.11 2.26
C ILE A 334 -2.05 10.66 3.72
N LYS A 335 -1.23 11.20 4.63
CA LYS A 335 -1.36 10.93 6.07
C LYS A 335 -2.76 11.30 6.56
N GLY A 336 -3.29 12.44 6.12
CA GLY A 336 -4.64 12.90 6.43
C GLY A 336 -5.75 11.92 6.01
N LEU A 337 -5.53 11.06 5.00
CA LEU A 337 -6.49 9.99 4.65
C LEU A 337 -6.60 8.92 5.75
N PHE A 338 -5.51 8.68 6.49
CA PHE A 338 -5.43 7.71 7.59
C PHE A 338 -5.71 8.33 8.95
N SER A 339 -5.63 9.66 9.08
CA SER A 339 -5.99 10.41 10.28
C SER A 339 -7.48 10.41 10.54
N GLN A 340 -7.98 9.27 11.00
CA GLN A 340 -9.36 9.02 11.43
C GLN A 340 -9.39 8.79 12.95
N PRO A 341 -10.56 8.96 13.61
CA PRO A 341 -10.75 8.56 15.00
C PRO A 341 -10.44 7.07 15.22
N ALA A 342 -9.99 6.70 16.41
CA ALA A 342 -9.67 5.32 16.75
C ALA A 342 -10.82 4.33 16.43
N SER A 343 -12.07 4.73 16.68
CA SER A 343 -13.29 3.96 16.36
C SER A 343 -13.40 3.58 14.88
N ASP A 344 -12.92 4.43 13.97
CA ASP A 344 -12.96 4.18 12.53
C ASP A 344 -11.73 3.39 12.09
N VAL A 345 -10.56 3.65 12.70
CA VAL A 345 -9.31 2.94 12.40
C VAL A 345 -9.42 1.45 12.72
N VAL A 346 -10.01 1.10 13.87
CA VAL A 346 -10.20 -0.30 14.26
C VAL A 346 -11.10 -1.07 13.30
N THR A 347 -12.04 -0.41 12.59
CA THR A 347 -12.95 -1.09 11.64
C THR A 347 -12.24 -1.76 10.46
N TYR A 348 -11.01 -1.35 10.16
CA TYR A 348 -10.21 -1.93 9.09
C TYR A 348 -8.89 -2.53 9.59
N LEU A 349 -8.37 -2.14 10.75
CA LEU A 349 -7.26 -2.87 11.38
C LEU A 349 -7.68 -4.24 11.96
N ALA A 350 -8.87 -4.35 12.55
CA ALA A 350 -9.34 -5.62 13.09
C ALA A 350 -9.46 -6.73 12.02
N PRO A 351 -10.05 -6.49 10.84
CA PRO A 351 -10.01 -7.42 9.71
C PRO A 351 -8.60 -7.88 9.32
N ILE A 352 -7.62 -6.97 9.34
CA ILE A 352 -6.23 -7.33 9.01
C ILE A 352 -5.63 -8.22 10.11
N LEU A 353 -5.84 -7.92 11.38
CA LEU A 353 -5.35 -8.76 12.48
C LEU A 353 -5.94 -10.17 12.44
N SER A 354 -7.23 -10.31 12.13
CA SER A 354 -7.84 -11.62 11.90
C SER A 354 -7.16 -12.37 10.74
N LEU A 355 -6.77 -11.66 9.67
CA LEU A 355 -6.01 -12.25 8.57
C LEU A 355 -4.60 -12.69 8.98
N CYS A 356 -3.89 -11.90 9.80
CA CYS A 356 -2.62 -12.32 10.40
C CYS A 356 -2.81 -13.61 11.21
N GLU A 357 -3.89 -13.69 11.98
CA GLU A 357 -4.23 -14.85 12.82
C GLU A 357 -4.53 -16.11 11.99
N TYR A 358 -5.21 -15.97 10.85
CA TYR A 358 -5.42 -17.06 9.90
C TYR A 358 -4.10 -17.50 9.28
N SER A 359 -3.24 -16.56 8.88
CA SER A 359 -1.94 -16.89 8.30
C SER A 359 -1.06 -17.68 9.24
N ALA A 360 -1.01 -17.28 10.53
CA ALA A 360 -0.19 -17.92 11.56
C ALA A 360 -0.53 -19.40 11.84
N THR A 361 -1.71 -19.88 11.42
CA THR A 361 -2.11 -21.29 11.56
C THR A 361 -1.82 -22.13 10.33
N SER A 362 -1.27 -21.54 9.28
CA SER A 362 -0.96 -22.27 8.04
C SER A 362 0.47 -22.81 8.12
N ASP A 363 0.65 -24.11 7.91
CA ASP A 363 1.98 -24.78 7.83
C ASP A 363 2.87 -24.25 6.68
N LEU A 364 2.32 -23.36 5.86
CA LEU A 364 3.05 -22.58 4.86
C LEU A 364 3.89 -21.54 5.60
N SER A 365 5.13 -21.94 5.91
CA SER A 365 6.26 -21.08 6.30
C SER A 365 5.92 -19.60 6.21
N CYS A 366 5.66 -18.97 7.37
CA CYS A 366 5.49 -17.53 7.52
C CYS A 366 6.42 -16.82 6.54
N ALA A 367 5.88 -16.34 5.42
CA ALA A 367 6.70 -15.78 4.37
C ALA A 367 7.39 -14.55 4.97
N GLU A 368 8.66 -14.29 4.62
CA GLU A 368 9.40 -13.10 5.07
C GLU A 368 8.62 -11.78 4.86
N THR A 369 7.60 -11.79 3.98
CA THR A 369 6.68 -10.66 3.75
C THR A 369 5.67 -10.44 4.87
N GLN A 370 5.26 -11.49 5.60
CA GLN A 370 4.26 -11.45 6.67
C GLN A 370 4.79 -10.84 7.97
N GLU A 371 6.10 -10.92 8.20
CA GLU A 371 6.77 -10.24 9.32
C GLU A 371 6.50 -8.72 9.29
N ASN A 372 6.41 -8.15 8.09
CA ASN A 372 6.18 -6.73 7.88
C ASN A 372 4.72 -6.29 8.04
N TRP A 373 3.78 -7.24 8.21
CA TRP A 373 2.36 -6.92 8.34
C TRP A 373 2.13 -6.11 9.61
N ILE A 374 2.55 -6.63 10.77
CA ILE A 374 2.37 -5.95 12.06
C ILE A 374 3.01 -4.56 12.08
N HIS A 375 4.19 -4.41 11.46
CA HIS A 375 4.82 -3.10 11.29
C HIS A 375 3.93 -2.13 10.48
N THR A 376 3.34 -2.61 9.38
CA THR A 376 2.42 -1.82 8.55
C THR A 376 1.16 -1.41 9.33
N LEU A 377 0.57 -2.31 10.11
CA LEU A 377 -0.58 -1.98 10.97
C LEU A 377 -0.20 -0.93 12.02
N SER A 378 0.97 -1.08 12.66
CA SER A 378 1.45 -0.12 13.64
C SER A 378 1.67 1.26 13.02
N ALA A 379 2.23 1.32 11.81
CA ALA A 379 2.42 2.57 11.09
C ALA A 379 1.08 3.26 10.79
N ILE A 380 0.06 2.51 10.35
CA ILE A 380 -1.28 3.05 10.11
C ILE A 380 -1.93 3.51 11.42
N TRP A 381 -1.85 2.71 12.48
CA TRP A 381 -2.37 3.07 13.79
C TRP A 381 -1.75 4.38 14.31
N ASN A 382 -0.45 4.59 14.09
CA ASN A 382 0.24 5.80 14.52
C ASN A 382 -0.21 7.08 13.76
N LEU A 383 -0.86 6.94 12.60
CA LEU A 383 -1.40 8.07 11.84
C LEU A 383 -2.79 8.54 12.31
N ARG A 384 -3.43 7.79 13.22
CA ARG A 384 -4.78 8.10 13.72
C ARG A 384 -4.84 9.47 14.43
N LEU A 385 -6.05 10.00 14.53
CA LEU A 385 -6.32 11.12 15.44
C LEU A 385 -6.29 10.59 16.87
N HIS A 386 -5.37 11.09 17.68
CA HIS A 386 -5.19 10.65 19.06
C HIS A 386 -6.35 11.12 19.92
N GLY A 387 -6.99 10.20 20.64
CA GLY A 387 -8.11 10.46 21.53
C GLY A 387 -8.01 9.74 22.86
N GLN A 388 -8.87 10.13 23.81
CA GLN A 388 -8.93 9.50 25.14
C GLN A 388 -9.50 8.08 25.09
N THR A 389 -10.19 7.71 24.00
CA THR A 389 -10.80 6.40 23.82
C THR A 389 -9.90 5.41 23.08
N ASP A 390 -8.69 5.80 22.65
CA ASP A 390 -7.78 4.95 21.87
C ASP A 390 -7.54 3.59 22.53
N SER A 391 -7.19 3.60 23.83
CA SER A 391 -6.93 2.37 24.60
C SER A 391 -8.17 1.48 24.70
N LEU A 392 -9.35 2.08 24.82
CA LEU A 392 -10.62 1.35 24.89
C LEU A 392 -10.95 0.70 23.54
N GLU A 393 -10.79 1.43 22.44
CA GLU A 393 -11.02 0.91 21.08
C GLU A 393 -10.09 -0.28 20.76
N VAL A 394 -8.80 -0.18 21.13
CA VAL A 394 -7.85 -1.30 21.00
C VAL A 394 -8.29 -2.50 21.83
N ALA A 395 -8.66 -2.26 23.09
CA ALA A 395 -9.08 -3.31 24.00
C ALA A 395 -10.36 -4.02 23.52
N LEU A 396 -11.32 -3.30 22.94
CA LEU A 396 -12.58 -3.88 22.48
C LEU A 396 -12.42 -4.64 21.16
N TYR A 397 -11.68 -4.09 20.19
CA TYR A 397 -11.72 -4.58 18.81
C TYR A 397 -10.47 -5.33 18.36
N LEU A 398 -9.31 -5.08 18.97
CA LEU A 398 -8.03 -5.67 18.54
C LEU A 398 -7.53 -6.76 19.49
N SER A 399 -7.92 -6.71 20.78
CA SER A 399 -7.41 -7.62 21.81
C SER A 399 -7.60 -9.10 21.46
N ARG A 400 -8.80 -9.51 21.03
CA ARG A 400 -9.11 -10.91 20.72
C ARG A 400 -8.18 -11.48 19.64
N SER A 401 -8.11 -10.82 18.48
CA SER A 401 -7.26 -11.30 17.37
C SER A 401 -5.78 -11.16 17.70
N ALA A 402 -5.38 -10.13 18.47
CA ALA A 402 -3.99 -9.95 18.89
C ALA A 402 -3.53 -11.04 19.88
N PHE A 403 -4.35 -11.37 20.89
CA PHE A 403 -4.05 -12.46 21.83
C PHE A 403 -4.14 -13.83 21.16
N GLY A 404 -5.08 -14.04 20.24
CA GLY A 404 -5.16 -15.26 19.43
C GLY A 404 -3.89 -15.47 18.60
N LEU A 405 -3.42 -14.41 17.93
CA LEU A 405 -2.16 -14.43 17.18
C LEU A 405 -0.95 -14.67 18.10
N LEU A 406 -0.87 -13.96 19.23
CA LEU A 406 0.23 -14.12 20.18
C LEU A 406 0.27 -15.53 20.76
N GLY A 407 -0.87 -16.10 21.13
CA GLY A 407 -0.98 -17.48 21.61
C GLY A 407 -0.46 -18.47 20.57
N LYS A 408 -0.83 -18.30 19.29
CA LYS A 408 -0.34 -19.14 18.19
C LYS A 408 1.17 -19.02 17.98
N LEU A 409 1.71 -17.80 17.99
CA LEU A 409 3.15 -17.55 17.81
C LEU A 409 4.01 -18.05 18.98
N THR A 410 3.48 -17.99 20.20
CA THR A 410 4.20 -18.43 21.41
C THR A 410 4.01 -19.92 21.72
N GLY A 411 3.22 -20.64 20.92
CA GLY A 411 2.85 -22.04 21.19
C GLY A 411 1.94 -22.20 22.43
N LEU A 412 1.42 -21.10 22.96
CA LEU A 412 0.50 -21.05 24.11
C LEU A 412 -0.98 -21.16 23.69
N ALA A 413 -1.27 -21.36 22.41
CA ALA A 413 -2.62 -21.59 21.91
C ALA A 413 -3.16 -22.91 22.46
N ILE A 414 -3.66 -22.86 23.69
CA ILE A 414 -4.69 -23.76 24.18
C ILE A 414 -5.90 -23.49 23.28
N ASP A 415 -6.42 -24.55 22.68
CA ASP A 415 -7.64 -24.56 21.90
C ASP A 415 -8.81 -24.22 22.83
N VAL A 416 -8.95 -22.94 23.18
CA VAL A 416 -10.05 -22.47 24.03
C VAL A 416 -11.20 -22.12 23.09
N ASP A 417 -11.94 -23.15 22.71
CA ASP A 417 -13.29 -23.03 22.18
C ASP A 417 -14.20 -22.50 23.30
N ILE A 418 -14.14 -21.19 23.55
CA ILE A 418 -15.13 -20.53 24.41
C ILE A 418 -16.39 -20.29 23.56
N THR A 419 -17.10 -21.37 23.23
CA THR A 419 -18.54 -21.30 22.99
C THR A 419 -19.22 -21.02 24.31
N LEU A 420 -19.40 -19.73 24.60
CA LEU A 420 -20.18 -19.22 25.71
C LEU A 420 -21.68 -19.32 25.36
N GLU A 421 -22.17 -20.53 25.06
CA GLU A 421 -23.59 -20.84 24.81
C GLU A 421 -24.08 -22.14 25.49
N GLY A 422 -23.31 -22.73 26.39
CA GLY A 422 -23.62 -24.05 26.98
C GLY A 422 -24.22 -24.08 28.39
N ARG A 423 -24.59 -22.96 29.02
CA ARG A 423 -25.18 -22.97 30.39
C ARG A 423 -26.35 -22.02 30.57
N VAL A 424 -27.38 -22.21 29.73
CA VAL A 424 -28.77 -21.94 30.11
C VAL A 424 -29.58 -23.10 29.56
N ASN A 425 -29.84 -24.10 30.41
CA ASN A 425 -30.89 -25.14 30.32
C ASN A 425 -30.39 -26.51 30.76
N THR A 426 -30.34 -26.70 32.08
CA THR A 426 -30.92 -27.89 32.71
C THR A 426 -31.47 -27.46 34.05
N GLY A 427 -32.75 -27.08 34.07
CA GLY A 427 -33.55 -27.15 35.28
C GLY A 427 -34.06 -28.58 35.47
N ILE A 428 -34.04 -29.05 36.72
CA ILE A 428 -35.13 -29.66 37.51
C ILE A 428 -34.57 -29.85 38.92
#